data_AF-A0A2M8BBM5-F1
#
_entry.id   AF-A0A2M8BBM5-F1
#
_cell.length_a   1.000
_cell.length_b   1.000
_cell.length_c   1.000
_cell.angle_alpha   90.00
_cell.angle_beta   90.00
_cell.angle_gamma   90.00
#
_symmetry.space_group_name_H-M   'P 1'
#
loop_
_entity.id
_entity.type
_entity.pdbx_description
1 polymer ?
#
loop_
_entity_poly.entity_id
_entity_poly.type
_entity_poly.pdbx_seq_one_letter_code
_entity_poly.pdbx_strand_id
1 'polypeptide(L)'
;MPVPSFVSVEHNGVSSRLVVSLALLGALAGLFGLHSDAVAYTIVPDGNASDWNLNVPASPDTAHLYVDTSSRGTLVWADRGADERADLTFPDRDTEADIRTFAVTADANALYFLVAMDSTVVGVRPVQV
;
A
#
# COMPACT_ATOMS: atom_id res chain seq x y z
N MET A 1 50.46 -69.85 -4.09
CA MET A 1 50.25 -68.63 -4.91
C MET A 1 48.89 -68.04 -4.53
N PRO A 2 48.77 -66.79 -4.07
CA PRO A 2 47.47 -66.19 -3.76
C PRO A 2 46.87 -65.52 -5.01
N VAL A 3 45.53 -65.56 -5.12
CA VAL A 3 44.72 -64.92 -6.17
C VAL A 3 44.37 -63.50 -5.72
N PRO A 4 44.42 -62.46 -6.58
CA PRO A 4 44.05 -61.12 -6.18
C PRO A 4 42.51 -60.99 -6.06
N SER A 5 42.03 -60.49 -4.93
CA SER A 5 40.64 -60.05 -4.77
C SER A 5 40.49 -58.62 -5.28
N PHE A 6 39.54 -58.42 -6.20
CA PHE A 6 39.13 -57.08 -6.62
C PHE A 6 38.16 -56.50 -5.59
N VAL A 7 38.54 -55.39 -4.96
CA VAL A 7 37.64 -54.56 -4.15
C VAL A 7 36.87 -53.65 -5.11
N SER A 8 35.56 -53.88 -5.24
CA SER A 8 34.66 -52.95 -5.92
C SER A 8 34.41 -51.75 -5.01
N VAL A 9 34.91 -50.59 -5.39
CA VAL A 9 34.59 -49.32 -4.73
C VAL A 9 33.30 -48.80 -5.33
N GLU A 10 32.18 -48.93 -4.59
CA GLU A 10 30.94 -48.24 -4.96
C GLU A 10 31.14 -46.73 -4.80
N HIS A 11 31.12 -46.02 -5.93
CA HIS A 11 31.02 -44.57 -5.95
C HIS A 11 29.61 -44.16 -5.51
N ASN A 12 29.46 -43.76 -4.25
CA ASN A 12 28.29 -43.02 -3.75
C ASN A 12 28.26 -41.61 -4.37
N GLY A 13 27.99 -41.54 -5.68
CA GLY A 13 27.80 -40.30 -6.40
C GLY A 13 26.35 -39.88 -6.30
N VAL A 14 26.02 -38.98 -5.37
CA VAL A 14 24.79 -38.19 -5.49
C VAL A 14 24.82 -37.55 -6.87
N SER A 15 23.90 -37.94 -7.76
CA SER A 15 23.90 -37.48 -9.14
C SER A 15 23.89 -35.96 -9.19
N SER A 16 24.83 -35.35 -9.91
CA SER A 16 24.97 -33.88 -10.06
C SER A 16 23.64 -33.19 -10.40
N ARG A 17 22.78 -33.87 -11.16
CA ARG A 17 21.41 -33.43 -11.47
C ARG A 17 20.50 -33.26 -10.26
N LEU A 18 20.61 -34.13 -9.25
CA LEU A 18 19.81 -34.08 -8.03
C LEU A 18 20.19 -32.86 -7.17
N VAL A 19 21.49 -32.58 -7.08
CA VAL A 19 22.02 -31.42 -6.33
C VAL A 19 21.55 -30.11 -6.98
N VAL A 20 21.60 -30.01 -8.31
CA VAL A 20 21.14 -28.82 -9.04
C VAL A 20 19.63 -28.63 -8.90
N SER A 21 18.83 -29.71 -9.00
CA SER A 21 17.38 -29.63 -8.81
C SER A 21 16.99 -29.17 -7.40
N LEU A 22 17.66 -29.67 -6.36
CA LEU A 22 17.41 -29.23 -4.98
C LEU A 22 17.80 -27.76 -4.77
N ALA A 23 18.92 -27.31 -5.34
CA ALA A 23 19.33 -25.91 -5.25
C ALA A 23 18.33 -24.97 -5.95
N LEU A 24 17.79 -25.39 -7.10
CA LEU A 24 16.78 -24.61 -7.84
C LEU A 24 15.44 -24.55 -7.09
N LEU A 25 15.01 -25.67 -6.50
CA LEU A 25 13.83 -25.72 -5.63
C LEU A 25 13.99 -24.85 -4.38
N GLY A 26 15.18 -24.87 -3.76
CA GLY A 26 15.51 -24.01 -2.62
C GLY A 26 15.50 -22.52 -3.00
N ALA A 27 16.07 -22.17 -4.15
CA ALA A 27 16.04 -20.78 -4.66
C ALA A 27 14.62 -20.31 -4.98
N LEU A 28 13.80 -21.19 -5.57
CA LEU A 28 12.41 -20.88 -5.90
C LEU A 28 11.54 -20.73 -4.64
N ALA A 29 11.70 -21.61 -3.66
CA ALA A 29 11.03 -21.50 -2.36
C ALA A 29 11.46 -20.23 -1.59
N GLY A 30 12.73 -19.84 -1.69
CA GLY A 30 13.24 -18.57 -1.14
C GLY A 30 12.59 -17.35 -1.80
N LEU A 31 12.36 -17.40 -3.12
CA LEU A 31 11.66 -16.32 -3.84
C LEU A 31 10.23 -16.14 -3.34
N PHE A 32 9.54 -17.25 -3.07
CA PHE A 32 8.20 -17.23 -2.49
C PHE A 32 8.20 -16.96 -0.98
N GLY A 33 9.33 -16.93 -0.26
CA GLY A 33 9.37 -16.62 1.16
C GLY A 33 9.62 -15.15 1.49
N LEU A 34 9.90 -14.31 0.49
CA LEU A 34 10.31 -12.92 0.65
C LEU A 34 9.19 -11.90 0.38
N HIS A 35 7.93 -12.34 0.32
CA HIS A 35 6.81 -11.40 0.18
C HIS A 35 6.56 -10.72 1.52
N SER A 36 6.82 -9.40 1.56
CA SER A 36 6.22 -8.55 2.58
C SER A 36 4.73 -8.48 2.25
N ASP A 37 3.87 -8.91 3.16
CA ASP A 37 2.44 -8.65 3.03
C ASP A 37 2.24 -7.14 2.88
N ALA A 38 1.56 -6.73 1.81
CA ALA A 38 1.13 -5.34 1.67
C ALA A 38 -0.01 -5.11 2.65
N VAL A 39 0.18 -4.21 3.60
CA VAL A 39 -0.80 -3.92 4.66
C VAL A 39 -1.32 -2.49 4.48
N ALA A 40 -2.54 -2.22 4.91
CA ALA A 40 -3.03 -0.84 4.97
C ALA A 40 -2.35 -0.05 6.10
N TYR A 41 -2.19 1.27 5.93
CA TYR A 41 -1.60 2.14 6.93
C TYR A 41 -2.55 2.33 8.12
N THR A 42 -2.09 2.08 9.35
CA THR A 42 -2.94 2.15 10.54
C THR A 42 -3.10 3.59 11.04
N ILE A 43 -4.33 4.00 11.36
CA ILE A 43 -4.65 5.30 11.95
C ILE A 43 -5.49 5.12 13.22
N VAL A 44 -5.48 6.11 14.11
CA VAL A 44 -6.46 6.20 15.19
C VAL A 44 -7.67 6.99 14.67
N PRO A 45 -8.90 6.45 14.71
CA PRO A 45 -10.07 7.14 14.17
C PRO A 45 -10.64 8.16 15.16
N ASP A 46 -9.83 9.14 15.56
CA ASP A 46 -10.20 10.24 16.47
C ASP A 46 -10.40 11.58 15.75
N GLY A 47 -10.23 11.59 14.43
CA GLY A 47 -10.32 12.78 13.58
C GLY A 47 -9.03 13.57 13.46
N ASN A 48 -7.92 13.12 14.05
CA ASN A 48 -6.63 13.78 13.94
C ASN A 48 -6.01 13.56 12.54
N ALA A 49 -5.89 14.64 11.76
CA ALA A 49 -5.31 14.56 10.43
C ALA A 49 -3.82 14.17 10.42
N SER A 50 -3.08 14.40 11.52
CA SER A 50 -1.65 14.04 11.59
C SER A 50 -1.37 12.54 11.60
N ASP A 51 -2.38 11.74 11.92
CA ASP A 51 -2.25 10.29 11.97
C ASP A 51 -2.17 9.68 10.57
N TRP A 52 -2.58 10.43 9.55
CA TRP A 52 -2.58 9.98 8.18
C TRP A 52 -1.21 10.13 7.54
N ASN A 53 -0.74 9.05 6.92
CA ASN A 53 0.45 9.09 6.10
C ASN A 53 0.11 9.61 4.69
N LEU A 54 0.19 10.92 4.53
CA LEU A 54 -0.17 11.60 3.29
C LEU A 54 1.07 11.93 2.47
N ASN A 55 1.13 11.37 1.27
CA ASN A 55 1.96 11.87 0.18
C ASN A 55 0.98 12.25 -0.94
N VAL A 56 0.77 13.55 -1.15
CA VAL A 56 -0.22 14.01 -2.14
C VAL A 56 0.39 13.89 -3.54
N PRO A 57 -0.32 13.29 -4.52
CA PRO A 57 0.14 13.26 -5.91
C PRO A 57 0.50 14.64 -6.44
N ALA A 58 1.61 14.74 -7.18
CA ALA A 58 2.03 16.02 -7.78
C ALA A 58 1.14 16.45 -8.95
N SER A 59 0.46 15.49 -9.60
CA SER A 59 -0.53 15.78 -10.64
C SER A 59 -1.91 15.88 -10.00
N PRO A 60 -2.66 16.97 -10.23
CA PRO A 60 -4.06 17.02 -9.82
C PRO A 60 -4.88 16.00 -10.60
N ASP A 61 -6.08 15.70 -10.11
CA ASP A 61 -7.04 14.74 -10.66
C ASP A 61 -6.51 13.30 -10.71
N THR A 62 -5.50 12.99 -9.91
CA THR A 62 -4.88 11.66 -9.86
C THR A 62 -4.87 11.10 -8.45
N ALA A 63 -4.95 9.77 -8.39
CA ALA A 63 -4.77 9.00 -7.17
C ALA A 63 -3.53 8.12 -7.28
N HIS A 64 -2.83 7.92 -6.16
CA HIS A 64 -1.79 6.91 -6.06
C HIS A 64 -1.85 6.16 -4.74
N LEU A 65 -1.24 4.97 -4.71
CA LEU A 65 -0.98 4.26 -3.46
C LEU A 65 0.36 4.73 -2.92
N TYR A 66 0.33 5.47 -1.81
CA TYR A 66 1.56 5.78 -1.09
C TYR A 66 1.90 4.66 -0.13
N VAL A 67 3.10 4.12 -0.24
CA VAL A 67 3.60 3.01 0.59
C VAL A 67 4.77 3.51 1.43
N ASP A 68 4.69 3.30 2.75
CA ASP A 68 5.77 3.66 3.67
C ASP A 68 6.92 2.64 3.65
N THR A 69 7.96 2.91 4.45
CA THR A 69 9.13 2.02 4.57
C THR A 69 8.82 0.67 5.22
N SER A 70 7.65 0.52 5.82
CA SER A 70 7.15 -0.71 6.43
C SER A 70 6.15 -1.45 5.52
N SER A 71 6.10 -1.10 4.23
CA SER A 71 5.19 -1.69 3.24
C SER A 71 3.71 -1.45 3.55
N ARG A 72 3.39 -0.37 4.28
CA ARG A 72 2.01 -0.01 4.60
C ARG A 72 1.48 1.07 3.67
N GLY A 73 0.30 0.86 3.11
CA GLY A 73 -0.28 1.67 2.05
C GLY A 73 -1.44 2.58 2.47
N THR A 74 -1.47 3.79 1.93
CA THR A 74 -2.62 4.72 1.94
C THR A 74 -2.93 5.11 0.50
N LEU A 75 -4.18 4.98 0.05
CA LEU A 75 -4.60 5.57 -1.23
C LEU A 75 -4.80 7.07 -1.02
N VAL A 76 -4.16 7.91 -1.85
CA VAL A 76 -4.28 9.37 -1.77
C VAL A 76 -4.65 9.91 -3.15
N TRP A 77 -5.70 10.70 -3.20
CA TRP A 77 -6.16 11.44 -4.37
C TRP A 77 -6.10 12.94 -4.09
N ALA A 78 -5.72 13.70 -5.11
CA ALA A 78 -5.66 15.15 -5.08
C ALA A 78 -6.59 15.74 -6.14
N ASP A 79 -7.37 16.73 -5.75
CA ASP A 79 -8.19 17.47 -6.69
C ASP A 79 -7.36 18.53 -7.44
N ARG A 80 -7.90 18.98 -8.57
CA ARG A 80 -7.46 20.24 -9.15
C ARG A 80 -7.99 21.40 -8.30
N GLY A 81 -7.34 22.55 -8.44
CA GLY A 81 -7.86 23.79 -7.87
C GLY A 81 -8.57 24.63 -8.91
N ALA A 82 -9.57 25.39 -8.47
CA ALA A 82 -10.40 26.24 -9.33
C ALA A 82 -11.28 25.46 -10.34
N ASP A 83 -11.59 24.19 -10.06
CA ASP A 83 -12.55 23.38 -10.80
C ASP A 83 -13.74 22.94 -9.94
N GLU A 84 -14.11 23.80 -8.99
CA GLU A 84 -15.22 23.58 -8.08
C GLU A 84 -16.55 23.48 -8.83
N ARG A 85 -17.56 22.93 -8.14
CA ARG A 85 -18.92 22.79 -8.68
C ARG A 85 -19.51 24.15 -9.05
N ALA A 86 -19.88 24.30 -10.32
CA ALA A 86 -20.48 25.53 -10.84
C ALA A 86 -21.97 25.71 -10.48
N ASP A 87 -22.64 24.68 -9.97
CA ASP A 87 -24.06 24.74 -9.59
C ASP A 87 -24.31 25.22 -8.15
N LEU A 88 -23.24 25.55 -7.41
CA LEU A 88 -23.30 26.17 -6.09
C LEU A 88 -23.06 27.68 -6.19
N THR A 89 -23.68 28.45 -5.29
CA THR A 89 -23.46 29.90 -5.19
C THR A 89 -22.31 30.22 -4.24
N PHE A 90 -21.66 31.37 -4.43
CA PHE A 90 -20.68 31.87 -3.47
C PHE A 90 -21.36 32.22 -2.12
N PRO A 91 -20.75 31.91 -0.96
CA PRO A 91 -19.44 31.28 -0.78
C PRO A 91 -19.46 29.75 -0.82
N ASP A 92 -20.63 29.11 -0.73
CA ASP A 92 -20.82 27.67 -0.58
C ASP A 92 -20.03 26.83 -1.59
N ARG A 93 -19.95 27.32 -2.83
CA ARG A 93 -19.17 26.67 -3.90
C ARG A 93 -17.65 26.59 -3.62
N ASP A 94 -17.11 27.59 -2.92
CA ASP A 94 -15.68 27.74 -2.63
C ASP A 94 -15.31 27.14 -1.25
N THR A 95 -16.30 26.92 -0.36
CA THR A 95 -16.03 26.64 1.07
C THR A 95 -16.64 25.38 1.63
N GLU A 96 -17.78 24.92 1.09
CA GLU A 96 -18.52 23.79 1.67
C GLU A 96 -18.41 22.52 0.83
N ALA A 97 -18.03 22.64 -0.44
CA ALA A 97 -18.08 21.53 -1.39
C ALA A 97 -16.80 21.30 -2.21
N ASP A 98 -15.75 22.09 -1.99
CA ASP A 98 -14.46 21.92 -2.69
C ASP A 98 -13.58 20.92 -1.93
N ILE A 99 -13.47 19.68 -2.44
CA ILE A 99 -12.64 18.63 -1.84
C ILE A 99 -11.23 18.79 -2.39
N ARG A 100 -10.23 19.03 -1.55
CA ARG A 100 -8.83 19.16 -1.99
C ARG A 100 -8.06 17.86 -1.98
N THR A 101 -8.35 17.01 -1.00
CA THR A 101 -7.62 15.76 -0.82
C THR A 101 -8.55 14.72 -0.24
N PHE A 102 -8.46 13.54 -0.81
CA PHE A 102 -9.16 12.36 -0.32
C PHE A 102 -8.13 11.27 -0.05
N ALA A 103 -8.18 10.67 1.14
CA ALA A 103 -7.33 9.55 1.47
C ALA A 103 -8.13 8.40 2.06
N VAL A 104 -7.67 7.18 1.77
CA VAL A 104 -8.32 5.94 2.21
C VAL A 104 -7.27 5.00 2.79
N THR A 105 -7.62 4.44 3.94
CA THR A 105 -6.92 3.30 4.53
C THR A 105 -7.92 2.36 5.20
N ALA A 106 -7.46 1.25 5.76
CA ALA A 106 -8.31 0.21 6.34
C ALA A 106 -7.62 -0.51 7.49
N ASP A 107 -8.43 -1.21 8.28
CA ASP A 107 -7.96 -2.30 9.14
C ASP A 107 -8.87 -3.54 8.95
N ALA A 108 -8.81 -4.49 9.89
CA ALA A 108 -9.65 -5.69 9.82
C ALA A 108 -11.16 -5.42 10.03
N ASN A 109 -11.54 -4.23 10.50
CA ASN A 109 -12.88 -3.91 10.97
C ASN A 109 -13.56 -2.82 10.14
N ALA A 110 -12.79 -1.89 9.56
CA ALA A 110 -13.34 -0.72 8.88
C ALA A 110 -12.45 -0.21 7.74
N LEU A 111 -13.11 0.52 6.83
CA LEU A 111 -12.48 1.48 5.93
C LEU A 111 -12.54 2.86 6.58
N TYR A 112 -11.43 3.58 6.51
CA TYR A 112 -11.31 4.93 7.02
C TYR A 112 -11.13 5.89 5.86
N PHE A 113 -11.75 7.06 5.99
CA PHE A 113 -11.72 8.11 4.98
C PHE A 113 -11.27 9.42 5.62
N LEU A 114 -10.34 10.10 4.96
CA LEU A 114 -10.02 11.50 5.22
C LEU A 114 -10.49 12.31 4.02
N VAL A 115 -11.25 13.37 4.29
CA VAL A 115 -11.67 14.35 3.30
C VAL A 115 -11.20 15.70 3.79
N ALA A 116 -10.25 16.31 3.08
CA ALA A 116 -9.84 17.68 3.32
C ALA A 116 -10.59 18.59 2.33
N MET A 117 -11.29 19.58 2.85
CA MET A 117 -12.04 20.57 2.06
C MET A 117 -11.24 21.90 1.98
N ASP A 118 -11.49 22.74 0.97
CA ASP A 118 -10.92 24.08 0.89
C ASP A 118 -11.56 24.97 1.99
N SER A 119 -10.85 25.07 3.11
CA SER A 119 -11.40 25.64 4.33
C SER A 119 -11.42 27.17 4.26
N THR A 120 -12.53 27.76 3.83
CA THR A 120 -12.91 29.11 4.29
C THR A 120 -14.24 29.02 5.05
N VAL A 121 -14.22 28.54 6.30
CA VAL A 121 -15.41 28.58 7.14
C VAL A 121 -15.73 30.04 7.49
N VAL A 122 -16.58 30.69 6.69
CA VAL A 122 -17.20 31.99 7.00
C VAL A 122 -18.65 31.75 7.40
N GLY A 123 -18.83 31.19 8.60
CA GLY A 123 -20.14 31.11 9.26
C GLY A 123 -20.63 29.70 9.53
N VAL A 124 -20.74 29.35 10.81
CA VAL A 124 -21.48 28.16 11.25
C VAL A 124 -22.96 28.41 11.00
N ARG A 125 -23.56 27.75 9.99
CA ARG A 125 -25.01 27.65 9.90
C ARG A 125 -25.46 26.28 10.44
N PRO A 126 -26.40 26.23 11.39
CA PRO A 126 -26.95 24.97 11.85
C PRO A 126 -27.72 24.33 10.69
N VAL A 127 -27.32 23.11 10.31
CA VAL A 127 -28.09 22.26 9.40
C VAL A 127 -29.36 21.84 10.13
N GLN A 128 -30.52 22.27 9.62
CA GLN A 128 -31.79 21.68 10.02
C GLN A 128 -31.99 20.40 9.20
N VAL A 129 -32.19 19.28 9.89
CA VAL A 129 -32.64 18.00 9.33
C VAL A 129 -34.16 17.99 9.33
#